data_AF-A0A424FLY4-F1
#
_entry.id   AF-A0A424FLY4-F1
#
_cell.length_a   1.000
_cell.length_b   1.000
_cell.length_c   1.000
_cell.angle_alpha   90.00
_cell.angle_beta   90.00
_cell.angle_gamma   90.00
#
_symmetry.space_group_name_H-M   'P 1'
#
loop_
_entity.id
_entity.type
_entity.pdbx_description
1 polymer ?
#
loop_
_entity_poly.entity_id
_entity_poly.type
_entity_poly.pdbx_seq_one_letter_code
_entity_poly.pdbx_strand_id
1 'polypeptide(L)'
;MVNNRPWYKRYPADFISGVLELTLEQKGAYSIIIDLMYDRGGALPDNDKYIAGVCGCSIRKWRSIRIVLEKANKIFSKEGIFIIIALKKR
;
A
#
# COMPACT_ATOMS: atom_id res chain seq x y z
N MET A 1 6.59 -25.68 1.01
CA MET A 1 6.87 -24.76 -0.12
C MET A 1 7.83 -23.71 0.37
N VAL A 2 9.06 -23.68 -0.13
CA VAL A 2 10.02 -22.61 0.21
C VAL A 2 9.56 -21.37 -0.52
N ASN A 3 9.14 -20.34 0.21
CA ASN A 3 8.78 -19.06 -0.39
C ASN A 3 10.05 -18.45 -1.00
N ASN A 4 10.20 -18.49 -2.32
CA ASN A 4 11.27 -17.79 -3.05
C ASN A 4 11.01 -16.27 -3.12
N ARG A 5 10.13 -15.76 -2.26
CA ARG A 5 9.73 -14.37 -2.17
C ARG A 5 10.67 -13.65 -1.20
N PRO A 6 11.08 -12.41 -1.51
CA PRO A 6 12.08 -11.71 -0.73
C PRO A 6 11.58 -11.47 0.71
N TRP A 7 12.43 -11.78 1.68
CA TRP A 7 12.24 -11.28 3.04
C TRP A 7 12.50 -9.77 3.06
N TYR A 8 11.61 -9.00 3.67
CA TYR A 8 11.80 -7.55 3.81
C TYR A 8 11.73 -7.13 5.28
N LYS A 9 12.53 -6.13 5.63
CA LYS A 9 12.56 -5.57 6.98
C LYS A 9 11.43 -4.57 7.15
N ARG A 10 10.53 -4.82 8.11
CA ARG A 10 9.48 -3.90 8.51
C ARG A 10 9.78 -3.36 9.91
N TYR A 11 9.79 -2.05 10.07
CA TYR A 11 9.90 -1.39 11.37
C TYR A 11 8.50 -1.08 11.91
N PRO A 12 8.04 -1.75 12.99
CA PRO A 12 6.68 -1.54 13.49
C PRO A 12 6.42 -0.10 13.94
N ALA A 13 7.42 0.56 14.53
CA ALA A 13 7.33 1.96 14.97
C ALA A 13 7.06 2.93 13.81
N ASP A 14 7.75 2.75 12.68
CA ASP A 14 7.55 3.57 11.47
C ASP A 14 6.17 3.35 10.86
N PHE A 15 5.69 2.10 10.88
CA PHE A 15 4.34 1.80 10.42
C PHE A 15 3.30 2.46 11.32
N ILE A 16 3.37 2.25 12.64
CA ILE A 16 2.38 2.76 13.60
C ILE A 16 2.32 4.29 13.56
N SER A 17 3.48 4.95 13.65
CA SER A 17 3.57 6.42 13.56
C SER A 17 3.03 6.96 12.23
N GLY A 18 3.29 6.24 11.14
CA GLY A 18 2.83 6.61 9.80
C GLY A 18 1.33 6.43 9.56
N VAL A 19 0.59 5.74 10.42
CA VAL A 19 -0.83 5.43 10.20
C VAL A 19 -1.77 5.88 11.31
N LEU A 20 -1.29 6.64 12.31
CA LEU A 20 -2.09 7.02 13.49
C LEU A 20 -3.46 7.61 13.12
N GLU A 21 -3.49 8.52 12.14
CA GLU A 21 -4.68 9.24 11.68
C GLU A 21 -5.60 8.42 10.75
N LEU A 22 -5.20 7.21 10.38
CA LEU A 22 -5.96 6.36 9.46
C LEU A 22 -6.98 5.48 10.19
N THR A 23 -8.10 5.20 9.53
CA THR A 23 -9.09 4.22 10.00
C THR A 23 -8.55 2.79 9.89
N LEU A 24 -9.22 1.83 10.54
CA LEU A 24 -8.85 0.42 10.50
C LEU A 24 -8.70 -0.12 9.06
N GLU A 25 -9.67 0.20 8.20
CA GLU A 25 -9.65 -0.25 6.81
C GLU A 25 -8.53 0.40 6.00
N GLN A 26 -8.24 1.69 6.24
CA GLN A 26 -7.15 2.41 5.57
C GLN A 26 -5.79 1.87 6.02
N LYS A 27 -5.63 1.57 7.32
CA LYS A 27 -4.45 0.88 7.89
C LYS A 27 -4.24 -0.48 7.24
N GLY A 28 -5.31 -1.28 7.14
CA GLY A 28 -5.28 -2.60 6.52
C GLY A 28 -4.89 -2.53 5.04
N ALA A 29 -5.57 -1.67 4.26
CA ALA A 29 -5.27 -1.47 2.86
C ALA A 29 -3.81 -1.02 2.64
N TYR A 30 -3.34 -0.04 3.42
CA TYR A 30 -1.96 0.44 3.32
C TYR A 30 -0.94 -0.64 3.67
N SER A 31 -1.19 -1.47 4.69
CA SER A 31 -0.32 -2.62 5.01
C SER A 31 -0.21 -3.58 3.82
N ILE A 32 -1.35 -3.98 3.25
CA ILE A 32 -1.39 -4.91 2.12
C ILE A 32 -0.62 -4.35 0.91
N ILE A 33 -0.73 -3.05 0.64
CA ILE A 33 0.00 -2.40 -0.47
C ILE A 33 1.51 -2.43 -0.22
N ILE A 34 1.98 -2.15 1.01
CA ILE A 34 3.40 -2.29 1.38
C ILE A 34 3.87 -3.72 1.12
N ASP A 35 3.13 -4.70 1.66
CA ASP A 35 3.44 -6.12 1.53
C ASP A 35 3.52 -6.53 0.05
N LEU A 36 2.56 -6.09 -0.77
CA LEU A 36 2.52 -6.32 -2.22
C LEU A 36 3.69 -5.69 -2.98
N MET A 37 4.10 -4.46 -2.60
CA MET A 37 5.22 -3.79 -3.25
C MET A 37 6.52 -4.56 -3.00
N TYR A 38 6.75 -5.01 -1.76
CA TYR A 38 7.93 -5.80 -1.43
C TYR A 38 7.90 -7.19 -2.06
N ASP A 39 6.73 -7.84 -2.09
CA ASP A 39 6.54 -9.15 -2.73
C ASP A 39 6.87 -9.11 -4.23
N ARG A 40 6.55 -8.00 -4.91
CA ARG A 40 6.80 -7.80 -6.35
C ARG A 40 8.11 -7.09 -6.67
N GLY A 41 8.87 -6.66 -5.65
CA GLY A 41 10.13 -5.94 -5.83
C GLY A 41 9.97 -4.51 -6.36
N GLY A 42 8.82 -3.87 -6.13
CA GLY A 42 8.65 -2.45 -6.47
C GLY A 42 7.21 -2.04 -6.76
N ALA A 43 7.04 -1.35 -7.87
CA ALA A 43 5.86 -0.58 -8.15
C ALA A 43 4.66 -1.46 -8.53
N LEU A 44 3.45 -1.02 -8.18
CA LEU A 44 2.21 -1.75 -8.45
C LEU A 44 1.47 -1.12 -9.64
N PRO A 45 0.71 -1.89 -10.43
CA PRO A 45 -0.13 -1.32 -11.47
C PRO A 45 -1.22 -0.45 -10.83
N ASP A 46 -1.45 0.75 -11.37
CA ASP A 46 -2.57 1.62 -11.01
C ASP A 46 -3.89 1.04 -11.55
N ASN A 47 -4.34 -0.03 -10.93
CA ASN A 47 -5.55 -0.75 -11.31
C ASN A 47 -6.43 -0.94 -10.09
N ASP A 48 -7.49 -0.14 -10.01
CA ASP A 48 -8.46 -0.19 -8.93
C ASP A 48 -9.07 -1.58 -8.72
N LYS A 49 -9.34 -2.33 -9.80
CA LYS A 49 -9.94 -3.67 -9.71
C LYS A 49 -8.96 -4.67 -9.09
N TYR A 50 -7.68 -4.57 -9.47
CA TYR A 50 -6.63 -5.41 -8.90
C TYR A 50 -6.45 -5.12 -7.40
N ILE A 51 -6.26 -3.85 -7.04
CA ILE A 51 -6.02 -3.48 -5.62
C ILE A 51 -7.23 -3.78 -4.76
N ALA A 52 -8.45 -3.46 -5.22
CA ALA A 52 -9.67 -3.80 -4.50
C ALA A 52 -9.80 -5.32 -4.28
N GLY A 53 -9.44 -6.12 -5.28
CA GLY A 53 -9.42 -7.58 -5.20
C GLY A 53 -8.45 -8.09 -4.12
N VAL A 54 -7.22 -7.56 -4.06
CA VAL A 54 -6.25 -7.99 -3.05
C VAL A 54 -6.61 -7.47 -1.65
N CYS A 55 -7.17 -6.27 -1.55
CA CYS A 55 -7.67 -5.74 -0.28
C CYS A 55 -8.99 -6.39 0.18
N GLY A 56 -9.61 -7.25 -0.64
CA GLY A 56 -10.88 -7.91 -0.31
C GLY A 56 -12.05 -6.94 -0.16
N CYS A 57 -12.05 -5.82 -0.88
CA CYS A 57 -13.08 -4.79 -0.77
C CYS A 57 -13.68 -4.42 -2.13
N SER A 58 -14.76 -3.65 -2.13
CA SER A 58 -15.37 -3.17 -3.38
C SER A 58 -14.50 -2.07 -4.02
N ILE A 59 -14.57 -1.93 -5.35
CA ILE A 59 -13.86 -0.86 -6.10
C ILE A 59 -14.23 0.53 -5.55
N ARG A 60 -15.51 0.74 -5.21
CA ARG A 60 -15.98 2.01 -4.61
C ARG A 60 -15.28 2.29 -3.27
N LYS A 61 -15.15 1.27 -2.42
CA LYS A 61 -14.48 1.38 -1.13
C LYS A 61 -12.99 1.67 -1.31
N TRP A 62 -12.32 0.92 -2.19
CA TRP A 62 -10.94 1.17 -2.55
C TRP A 62 -10.71 2.62 -3.00
N ARG A 63 -11.54 3.16 -3.91
CA ARG A 63 -11.44 4.56 -4.36
C ARG A 63 -11.54 5.56 -3.20
N SER A 64 -12.44 5.33 -2.24
CA SER A 64 -12.53 6.20 -1.06
C SER A 64 -11.28 6.14 -0.18
N ILE A 65 -10.69 4.96 0.00
CA ILE A 65 -9.45 4.75 0.75
C ILE A 65 -8.28 5.41 0.02
N ARG A 66 -8.18 5.19 -1.29
CA ARG A 66 -7.15 5.75 -2.17
C ARG A 66 -7.06 7.26 -2.04
N ILE A 67 -8.18 7.97 -2.10
CA ILE A 67 -8.21 9.44 -1.93
C ILE A 67 -7.59 9.87 -0.60
N VAL A 68 -7.88 9.14 0.49
CA VAL A 68 -7.31 9.46 1.81
C VAL A 68 -5.82 9.17 1.84
N LEU A 69 -5.37 8.04 1.29
CA LEU A 69 -3.96 7.67 1.24
C LEU A 69 -3.13 8.61 0.35
N GLU A 70 -3.68 9.09 -0.76
CA GLU A 70 -3.08 10.11 -1.63
C GLU A 70 -2.96 11.44 -0.88
N LYS A 71 -4.03 11.90 -0.22
CA LYS A 71 -3.99 13.12 0.61
C LYS A 71 -2.98 13.04 1.76
N ALA A 72 -2.83 11.86 2.36
CA ALA A 72 -1.86 11.61 3.43
C ALA A 72 -0.42 11.38 2.91
N ASN A 73 -0.17 11.58 1.60
CA ASN A 73 1.12 11.37 0.94
C ASN A 73 1.70 9.95 1.14
N LYS A 74 0.84 8.94 1.28
CA LYS A 74 1.25 7.54 1.50
C LYS A 74 1.46 6.79 0.20
N ILE A 75 0.59 7.03 -0.78
CA ILE A 75 0.65 6.43 -2.11
C ILE A 75 0.59 7.53 -3.17
N PHE A 76 1.28 7.31 -4.29
CA PHE A 76 1.22 8.17 -5.47
C PHE A 76 1.01 7.30 -6.68
N SER A 77 0.10 7.73 -7.56
CA SER A 77 0.04 7.21 -8.92
C SER A 77 0.78 8.16 -9.84
N LYS A 78 1.73 7.64 -10.62
CA LYS A 78 2.36 8.35 -11.73
C LYS A 78 2.44 7.39 -12.92
N GLU A 79 1.98 7.85 -14.09
CA GLU A 79 2.07 7.08 -15.34
C GLU A 79 1.45 5.67 -15.26
N GLY A 80 0.37 5.50 -14.48
CA GLY A 80 -0.31 4.22 -14.33
C GLY A 80 0.38 3.25 -13.35
N ILE A 81 1.28 3.76 -12.50
CA ILE A 81 2.04 2.98 -11.53
C ILE A 81 1.92 3.59 -10.12
N PHE A 82 1.66 2.76 -9.12
CA PHE A 82 1.67 3.10 -7.71
C PHE A 82 3.06 2.99 -7.08
N ILE A 83 3.45 4.03 -6.35
CA ILE A 83 4.68 4.11 -5.56
C ILE A 83 4.33 4.58 -4.14
N ILE A 84 4.94 3.98 -3.13
CA ILE A 84 4.88 4.44 -1.73
C ILE A 84 6.03 5.41 -1.45
N ILE A 85 5.73 6.59 -0.89
CA ILE A 85 6.76 7.61 -0.57
C ILE A 85 7.69 7.20 0.58
N ALA A 86 7.21 6.37 1.52
CA ALA A 86 7.99 5.99 2.69
C ALA A 86 9.33 5.29 2.34
N LEU A 87 9.49 4.81 1.10
CA LEU A 87 10.72 4.17 0.62
C LEU A 87 11.71 5.13 -0.05
N LYS A 88 11.36 6.42 -0.20
CA LYS A 88 12.22 7.43 -0.87
C LYS A 88 13.07 8.26 0.09
N LYS A 89 13.02 7.98 1.40
CA LYS A 89 13.94 8.56 2.40
C LYS A 89 15.08 7.59 2.71
N ARG A 90 16.03 7.47 1.79
CA ARG A 90 17.46 7.29 2.08
C ARG A 90 18.25 7.90 0.94
#